data_AF-A0A935BCW6-F1
#
_entry.id   AF-A0A935BCW6-F1
#
_cell.length_a   1.000
_cell.length_b   1.000
_cell.length_c   1.000
_cell.angle_alpha   90.00
_cell.angle_beta   90.00
_cell.angle_gamma   90.00
#
_symmetry.space_group_name_H-M   'P 1'
#
loop_
_entity.id
_entity.type
_entity.pdbx_description
1 polymer ?
#
loop_
_entity_poly.entity_id
_entity_poly.type
_entity_poly.pdbx_seq_one_letter_code
_entity_poly.pdbx_strand_id
1 'polypeptide(L)'
;MKFLNNAALLFLIFAICSASAVAQKPKSKDEAIKEIAALLATKKPEDTAKAYPLAKDFLVRFAKDNKDGKDKFIPQVKAFVEGYRDNAFYASVDEGKFTEAFALGKEILAERPDDVAVMLNLAHAGYKSLGANRDKTYAEDTIAFAKKAAQALESGSPAKSYAPFKDKDDATAWMYYIPGFILIDKDIKESAIYIYKATTFNSPIKDSPLPYYLISAYYEDVYAKLSTDLKTRVAANTISDAELKTANERVNKSIELMMDAYARAYTKGEAEKNPNAAQWKERLVQIYKFTNKTEEGLKEYVKFLILTPMPDPSKL
;
A
#
# COMPACT_ATOMS: atom_id res chain seq x y z
N MET A 1 -24.68 37.94 -17.68
CA MET A 1 -25.98 38.28 -18.30
C MET A 1 -27.01 37.30 -17.73
N LYS A 2 -28.08 37.85 -17.14
CA LYS A 2 -29.08 37.16 -16.30
C LYS A 2 -30.02 36.25 -17.12
N PHE A 3 -30.38 35.08 -16.59
CA PHE A 3 -31.70 34.43 -16.73
C PHE A 3 -31.90 33.57 -15.46
N LEU A 4 -32.65 34.03 -14.45
CA LEU A 4 -34.12 33.97 -14.25
C LEU A 4 -34.67 32.57 -13.87
N ASN A 5 -35.04 32.51 -12.58
CA ASN A 5 -36.08 31.72 -11.91
C ASN A 5 -37.09 30.96 -12.80
N ASN A 6 -37.38 29.71 -12.41
CA ASN A 6 -38.72 29.10 -12.40
C ASN A 6 -38.69 27.95 -11.36
N ALA A 7 -39.28 28.12 -10.18
CA ALA A 7 -40.70 27.91 -9.89
C ALA A 7 -41.09 26.41 -9.83
N ALA A 8 -41.16 25.95 -8.57
CA ALA A 8 -41.98 24.88 -8.01
C ALA A 8 -42.83 24.01 -8.96
N LEU A 9 -42.60 22.70 -8.89
CA LEU A 9 -43.69 21.74 -8.93
C LEU A 9 -43.33 20.51 -8.06
N LEU A 10 -43.76 20.56 -6.81
CA LEU A 10 -43.89 19.39 -5.95
C LEU A 10 -44.96 18.48 -6.56
N PHE A 11 -44.59 17.29 -7.02
CA PHE A 11 -45.53 16.17 -7.16
C PHE A 11 -45.19 15.13 -6.10
N LEU A 12 -45.84 15.27 -4.95
CA LEU A 12 -45.86 14.31 -3.87
C LEU A 12 -46.88 13.22 -4.23
N ILE A 13 -46.47 12.20 -4.98
CA ILE A 13 -47.29 10.99 -5.14
C ILE A 13 -46.97 10.09 -3.94
N PHE A 14 -47.73 10.28 -2.86
CA PHE A 14 -47.84 9.30 -1.79
C PHE A 14 -48.70 8.15 -2.31
N ALA A 15 -48.09 7.22 -3.05
CA ALA A 15 -48.67 5.90 -3.23
C ALA A 15 -48.48 5.13 -1.92
N ILE A 16 -49.46 5.25 -1.01
CA ILE A 16 -49.60 4.34 0.12
C ILE A 16 -50.02 2.99 -0.46
N CYS A 17 -49.04 2.22 -0.94
CA CYS A 17 -49.20 0.78 -1.01
C CYS A 17 -49.22 0.28 0.43
N SER A 18 -50.43 0.15 0.98
CA SER A 18 -50.71 -0.68 2.15
C SER A 18 -50.44 -2.14 1.77
N ALA A 19 -49.17 -2.50 1.58
CA ALA A 19 -48.77 -3.90 1.63
C ALA A 19 -49.14 -4.36 3.04
N SER A 20 -50.13 -5.24 3.13
CA SER A 20 -50.43 -5.98 4.34
C SER A 20 -49.18 -6.78 4.70
N ALA A 21 -48.29 -6.17 5.48
CA ALA A 21 -47.23 -6.87 6.16
C ALA A 21 -47.93 -7.78 7.17
N VAL A 22 -48.25 -8.99 6.72
CA VAL A 22 -48.46 -10.10 7.64
C VAL A 22 -47.15 -10.19 8.39
N ALA A 23 -47.12 -9.66 9.62
CA ALA A 23 -45.97 -9.72 10.49
C ALA A 23 -45.71 -11.20 10.76
N GLN A 24 -44.87 -11.83 9.93
CA GLN A 24 -44.42 -13.20 10.17
C GLN A 24 -43.83 -13.21 11.56
N LYS A 25 -44.39 -14.06 12.44
CA LYS A 25 -43.90 -14.23 13.79
C LYS A 25 -42.38 -14.45 13.70
N PRO A 26 -41.56 -13.70 14.46
CA PRO A 26 -40.12 -13.85 14.40
C PRO A 26 -39.75 -15.32 14.64
N LYS A 27 -39.00 -15.93 13.71
CA LYS A 27 -38.57 -17.33 13.82
C LYS A 27 -37.91 -17.57 15.16
N SER A 28 -38.21 -18.70 15.80
CA SER A 28 -37.49 -19.14 17.00
C SER A 28 -36.01 -19.38 16.68
N LYS A 29 -35.19 -19.46 17.72
CA LYS A 29 -33.76 -19.72 17.60
C LYS A 29 -33.47 -21.03 16.86
N ASP A 30 -34.19 -22.10 17.20
CA ASP A 30 -34.03 -23.43 16.60
C ASP A 30 -34.47 -23.44 15.13
N GLU A 31 -35.56 -22.74 14.80
CA GLU A 31 -36.01 -22.60 13.41
C GLU A 31 -34.99 -21.84 12.56
N ALA A 32 -34.42 -20.75 13.08
CA ALA A 32 -33.38 -19.99 12.40
C ALA A 32 -32.10 -20.82 12.19
N ILE A 33 -31.66 -21.57 13.21
CA ILE A 33 -30.50 -22.48 13.10
C ILE A 33 -30.77 -23.54 12.02
N LYS A 34 -31.95 -24.17 12.04
CA LYS A 34 -32.30 -25.23 11.09
C LYS A 34 -32.30 -24.71 9.66
N GLU A 35 -32.78 -23.50 9.43
CA GLU A 35 -32.78 -22.87 8.10
C GLU A 35 -31.37 -22.56 7.62
N ILE A 36 -30.53 -21.93 8.45
CA ILE A 36 -29.12 -21.67 8.12
C ILE A 36 -28.41 -22.99 7.80
N ALA A 37 -28.56 -24.01 8.66
CA ALA A 37 -27.94 -25.31 8.48
C ALA A 37 -28.40 -26.03 7.21
N ALA A 38 -29.70 -25.95 6.88
CA ALA A 38 -30.24 -26.55 5.66
C ALA A 38 -29.64 -25.94 4.39
N LEU A 39 -29.47 -24.61 4.35
CA LEU A 39 -28.81 -23.92 3.24
C LEU A 39 -27.32 -24.30 3.14
N LEU A 40 -26.59 -24.35 4.25
CA LEU A 40 -25.17 -24.70 4.26
C LEU A 40 -24.91 -26.17 3.91
N ALA A 41 -25.86 -27.06 4.19
CA ALA A 41 -25.75 -28.49 3.87
C ALA A 41 -25.70 -28.76 2.36
N THR A 42 -26.25 -27.87 1.53
CA THR A 42 -26.22 -28.05 0.06
C THR A 42 -24.84 -27.81 -0.53
N LYS A 43 -23.97 -27.06 0.19
CA LYS A 43 -22.63 -26.62 -0.24
C LYS A 43 -22.63 -25.81 -1.54
N LYS A 44 -23.79 -25.32 -1.97
CA LYS A 44 -23.92 -24.50 -3.17
C LYS A 44 -23.58 -23.04 -2.87
N PRO A 45 -22.82 -22.34 -3.72
CA PRO A 45 -22.50 -20.92 -3.51
C PRO A 45 -23.75 -20.05 -3.33
N GLU A 46 -24.80 -20.28 -4.11
CA GLU A 46 -26.06 -19.53 -4.05
C GLU A 46 -26.82 -19.71 -2.73
N ASP A 47 -26.79 -20.90 -2.14
CA ASP A 47 -27.44 -21.16 -0.86
C ASP A 47 -26.59 -20.65 0.30
N THR A 48 -25.26 -20.71 0.16
CA THR A 48 -24.32 -20.10 1.10
C THR A 48 -24.51 -18.58 1.15
N ALA A 49 -24.68 -17.93 -0.01
CA ALA A 49 -24.99 -16.51 -0.10
C ALA A 49 -26.35 -16.15 0.54
N LYS A 50 -27.37 -17.02 0.43
CA LYS A 50 -28.66 -16.85 1.13
C LYS A 50 -28.55 -17.06 2.64
N ALA A 51 -27.70 -17.98 3.09
CA ALA A 51 -27.49 -18.27 4.50
C ALA A 51 -26.83 -17.09 5.24
N TYR A 52 -25.99 -16.31 4.55
CA TYR A 52 -25.25 -15.19 5.14
C TYR A 52 -26.14 -14.11 5.79
N PRO A 53 -27.13 -13.48 5.11
CA PRO A 53 -27.99 -12.49 5.76
C PRO A 53 -28.84 -13.08 6.89
N LEU A 54 -29.28 -14.35 6.77
CA LEU A 54 -29.99 -15.05 7.84
C LEU A 54 -29.11 -15.26 9.07
N ALA A 55 -27.85 -15.64 8.86
CA ALA A 55 -26.86 -15.80 9.91
C ALA A 55 -26.53 -14.46 10.60
N LYS A 56 -26.47 -13.35 9.86
CA LYS A 56 -26.33 -12.01 10.45
C LYS A 56 -27.53 -11.65 11.32
N ASP A 57 -28.76 -11.84 10.83
CA ASP A 57 -29.99 -11.60 11.61
C ASP A 57 -29.99 -12.46 12.88
N PHE A 58 -29.63 -13.73 12.77
CA PHE A 58 -29.50 -14.64 13.90
C PHE A 58 -28.55 -14.09 14.98
N LEU A 59 -27.37 -13.60 14.59
CA LEU A 59 -26.41 -13.04 15.55
C LEU A 59 -26.92 -11.76 16.21
N VAL A 60 -27.59 -10.88 15.47
CA VAL A 60 -28.19 -9.66 16.04
C VAL A 60 -29.20 -10.02 17.13
N ARG A 61 -30.00 -11.08 16.91
CA ARG A 61 -31.11 -11.46 17.78
C ARG A 61 -30.69 -12.34 18.96
N PHE A 62 -29.77 -13.28 18.73
CA PHE A 62 -29.50 -14.36 19.67
C PHE A 62 -28.05 -14.41 20.19
N ALA A 63 -27.12 -13.58 19.70
CA ALA A 63 -25.71 -13.68 20.12
C ALA A 63 -25.50 -13.50 21.64
N LYS A 64 -26.37 -12.73 22.31
CA LYS A 64 -26.32 -12.49 23.77
C LYS A 64 -26.85 -13.65 24.60
N ASP A 65 -27.48 -14.65 23.98
CA ASP A 65 -28.08 -15.79 24.70
C ASP A 65 -27.03 -16.82 25.14
N ASN A 66 -25.80 -16.75 24.61
CA ASN A 66 -24.72 -17.68 24.98
C ASN A 66 -24.02 -17.29 26.31
N LYS A 67 -24.78 -16.95 27.35
CA LYS A 67 -24.22 -16.44 28.62
C LYS A 67 -23.33 -17.46 29.33
N ASP A 68 -23.68 -18.74 29.23
CA ASP A 68 -22.96 -19.84 29.88
C ASP A 68 -21.92 -20.52 28.97
N GLY A 69 -21.75 -20.04 27.72
CA GLY A 69 -20.87 -20.66 26.73
C GLY A 69 -21.31 -22.04 26.22
N LYS A 70 -22.48 -22.53 26.64
CA LYS A 70 -22.98 -23.88 26.31
C LYS A 70 -23.65 -23.97 24.94
N ASP A 71 -24.04 -22.85 24.35
CA ASP A 71 -24.62 -22.83 23.02
C ASP A 71 -23.53 -22.94 21.97
N LYS A 72 -23.44 -24.11 21.35
CA LYS A 72 -22.44 -24.40 20.31
C LYS A 72 -22.78 -23.76 18.96
N PHE A 73 -24.05 -23.40 18.72
CA PHE A 73 -24.49 -22.84 17.44
C PHE A 73 -24.11 -21.38 17.30
N ILE A 74 -24.18 -20.57 18.37
CA ILE A 74 -23.81 -19.15 18.28
C ILE A 74 -22.35 -18.96 17.80
N PRO A 75 -21.34 -19.64 18.36
CA PRO A 75 -19.97 -19.61 17.84
C PRO A 75 -19.85 -20.12 16.40
N GLN A 76 -20.61 -21.15 16.01
CA GLN A 76 -20.60 -21.69 14.65
C GLN A 76 -21.19 -20.70 13.63
N VAL A 77 -22.32 -20.07 13.95
CA VAL A 77 -22.93 -19.05 13.10
C VAL A 77 -22.02 -17.82 13.00
N LYS A 78 -21.37 -17.43 14.10
CA LYS A 78 -20.37 -16.37 14.10
C LYS A 78 -19.18 -16.70 13.19
N ALA A 79 -18.60 -17.89 13.34
CA ALA A 79 -17.49 -18.34 12.50
C ALA A 79 -17.89 -18.43 11.02
N PHE A 80 -19.12 -18.83 10.71
CA PHE A 80 -19.65 -18.81 9.35
C PHE A 80 -19.74 -17.39 8.78
N VAL A 81 -20.33 -16.44 9.52
CA VAL A 81 -20.45 -15.04 9.09
C VAL A 81 -19.07 -14.41 8.87
N GLU A 82 -18.13 -14.64 9.78
CA GLU A 82 -16.75 -14.17 9.65
C GLU A 82 -16.04 -14.82 8.45
N GLY A 83 -16.10 -16.14 8.33
CA GLY A 83 -15.48 -16.87 7.21
C GLY A 83 -16.06 -16.51 5.85
N TYR A 84 -17.37 -16.26 5.76
CA TYR A 84 -18.01 -15.78 4.54
C TYR A 84 -17.47 -14.40 4.12
N ARG A 85 -17.36 -13.47 5.08
CA ARG A 85 -16.81 -12.12 4.84
C ARG A 85 -15.35 -12.17 4.42
N ASP A 86 -14.54 -12.98 5.11
CA ASP A 86 -13.12 -13.15 4.80
C ASP A 86 -12.95 -13.69 3.38
N ASN A 87 -13.69 -14.75 3.02
CA ASN A 87 -13.66 -15.31 1.68
C ASN A 87 -14.09 -14.29 0.61
N ALA A 88 -15.16 -13.53 0.87
CA ALA A 88 -15.61 -12.48 -0.05
C ALA A 88 -14.54 -11.38 -0.22
N PHE A 89 -13.88 -10.98 0.86
CA PHE A 89 -12.79 -10.00 0.84
C PHE A 89 -11.62 -10.50 -0.02
N TYR A 90 -11.10 -11.70 0.24
CA TYR A 90 -9.97 -12.23 -0.53
C TYR A 90 -10.33 -12.48 -1.99
N ALA A 91 -11.54 -12.97 -2.28
CA ALA A 91 -12.03 -13.10 -3.66
C ALA A 91 -12.08 -11.73 -4.37
N SER A 92 -12.55 -10.68 -3.71
CA SER A 92 -12.55 -9.32 -4.27
C SER A 92 -11.12 -8.80 -4.56
N VAL A 93 -10.15 -9.11 -3.70
CA VAL A 93 -8.74 -8.75 -3.92
C VAL A 93 -8.16 -9.48 -5.15
N ASP A 94 -8.42 -10.77 -5.26
CA ASP A 94 -7.93 -11.62 -6.34
C ASP A 94 -8.55 -11.23 -7.69
N GLU A 95 -9.87 -11.01 -7.71
CA GLU A 95 -10.64 -10.61 -8.89
C GLU A 95 -10.44 -9.13 -9.29
N GLY A 96 -9.71 -8.35 -8.49
CA GLY A 96 -9.47 -6.92 -8.76
C GLY A 96 -10.71 -6.03 -8.56
N LYS A 97 -11.68 -6.49 -7.78
CA LYS A 97 -12.86 -5.73 -7.34
C LYS A 97 -12.48 -4.82 -6.17
N PHE A 98 -11.70 -3.79 -6.48
CA PHE A 98 -11.02 -2.98 -5.46
C PHE A 98 -12.00 -2.23 -4.54
N THR A 99 -13.10 -1.68 -5.08
CA THR A 99 -14.12 -0.99 -4.28
C THR A 99 -14.69 -1.89 -3.20
N GLU A 100 -15.08 -3.11 -3.59
CA GLU A 100 -15.64 -4.14 -2.71
C GLU A 100 -14.58 -4.63 -1.71
N ALA A 101 -13.35 -4.85 -2.17
CA ALA A 101 -12.24 -5.27 -1.30
C ALA A 101 -11.97 -4.23 -0.20
N PHE A 102 -11.89 -2.94 -0.54
CA PHE A 102 -11.67 -1.87 0.43
C PHE A 102 -12.85 -1.72 1.39
N ALA A 103 -14.09 -1.83 0.91
CA ALA A 103 -15.27 -1.79 1.77
C ALA A 103 -15.25 -2.94 2.80
N LEU A 104 -15.14 -4.20 2.33
CA LEU A 104 -15.14 -5.38 3.19
C LEU A 104 -13.93 -5.40 4.15
N GLY A 105 -12.74 -5.10 3.65
CA GLY A 105 -11.53 -5.08 4.46
C GLY A 105 -11.58 -4.04 5.58
N LYS A 106 -12.14 -2.85 5.33
CA LYS A 106 -12.36 -1.84 6.37
C LYS A 106 -13.37 -2.29 7.42
N GLU A 107 -14.48 -2.91 7.02
CA GLU A 107 -15.43 -3.47 7.98
C GLU A 107 -14.79 -4.57 8.83
N ILE A 108 -13.96 -5.43 8.23
CA ILE A 108 -13.22 -6.46 8.95
C ILE A 108 -12.25 -5.84 9.96
N LEU A 109 -11.47 -4.84 9.54
CA LEU A 109 -10.50 -4.16 10.41
C LEU A 109 -11.16 -3.29 11.49
N ALA A 110 -12.40 -2.87 11.32
CA ALA A 110 -13.16 -2.20 12.40
C ALA A 110 -13.42 -3.15 13.58
N GLU A 111 -13.58 -4.44 13.32
CA GLU A 111 -13.79 -5.48 14.34
C GLU A 111 -12.47 -6.15 14.77
N ARG A 112 -11.52 -6.25 13.86
CA ARG A 112 -10.21 -6.90 14.05
C ARG A 112 -9.09 -5.94 13.63
N PRO A 113 -8.84 -4.87 14.41
CA PRO A 113 -7.92 -3.80 14.02
C PRO A 113 -6.47 -4.25 13.87
N ASP A 114 -6.11 -5.44 14.38
CA ASP A 114 -4.77 -6.01 14.30
C ASP A 114 -4.65 -7.16 13.27
N ASP A 115 -5.65 -7.35 12.39
CA ASP A 115 -5.61 -8.41 11.38
C ASP A 115 -4.62 -8.06 10.24
N VAL A 116 -3.34 -8.41 10.48
CA VAL A 116 -2.22 -8.09 9.57
C VAL A 116 -2.46 -8.62 8.15
N ALA A 117 -3.07 -9.81 8.01
CA ALA A 117 -3.32 -10.40 6.69
C ALA A 117 -4.28 -9.55 5.84
N VAL A 118 -5.29 -8.93 6.47
CA VAL A 118 -6.23 -8.02 5.79
C VAL A 118 -5.53 -6.72 5.40
N MET A 119 -4.69 -6.15 6.28
CA MET A 119 -3.91 -4.95 5.95
C MET A 119 -2.94 -5.18 4.79
N LEU A 120 -2.23 -6.31 4.78
CA LEU A 120 -1.35 -6.73 3.70
C LEU A 120 -2.09 -6.77 2.35
N ASN A 121 -3.27 -7.39 2.34
CA ASN A 121 -4.06 -7.54 1.12
C ASN A 121 -4.70 -6.23 0.65
N LEU A 122 -5.13 -5.35 1.56
CA LEU A 122 -5.61 -4.01 1.20
C LEU A 122 -4.50 -3.14 0.62
N ALA A 123 -3.30 -3.17 1.21
CA ALA A 123 -2.14 -2.46 0.68
C ALA A 123 -1.79 -2.96 -0.74
N HIS A 124 -1.75 -4.27 -0.93
CA HIS A 124 -1.49 -4.87 -2.24
C HIS A 124 -2.60 -4.57 -3.27
N ALA A 125 -3.88 -4.63 -2.86
CA ALA A 125 -5.02 -4.31 -3.72
C ALA A 125 -4.95 -2.86 -4.21
N GLY A 126 -4.64 -1.91 -3.33
CA GLY A 126 -4.45 -0.51 -3.70
C GLY A 126 -3.29 -0.30 -4.68
N TYR A 127 -2.16 -0.99 -4.45
CA TYR A 127 -1.04 -0.97 -5.39
C TYR A 127 -1.42 -1.54 -6.77
N LYS A 128 -2.15 -2.67 -6.82
CA LYS A 128 -2.69 -3.23 -8.07
C LYS A 128 -3.63 -2.24 -8.77
N SER A 129 -4.52 -1.57 -8.03
CA SER A 129 -5.43 -0.58 -8.59
C SER A 129 -4.70 0.59 -9.25
N LEU A 130 -3.66 1.11 -8.57
CA LEU A 130 -2.80 2.15 -9.11
C LEU A 130 -2.05 1.68 -10.37
N GLY A 131 -1.53 0.46 -10.36
CA GLY A 131 -0.79 -0.11 -11.49
C GLY A 131 -1.65 -0.36 -12.73
N ALA A 132 -2.85 -0.92 -12.53
CA ALA A 132 -3.75 -1.30 -13.63
C ALA A 132 -4.46 -0.08 -14.24
N ASN A 133 -4.97 0.83 -13.41
CA ASN A 133 -5.91 1.86 -13.85
C ASN A 133 -5.41 3.29 -13.60
N ARG A 134 -4.19 3.45 -13.04
CA ARG A 134 -3.72 4.74 -12.48
C ARG A 134 -4.69 5.33 -11.45
N ASP A 135 -5.51 4.48 -10.84
CA ASP A 135 -6.53 4.89 -9.89
C ASP A 135 -5.89 5.24 -8.54
N LYS A 136 -5.96 6.52 -8.18
CA LYS A 136 -5.45 7.05 -6.91
C LYS A 136 -6.51 7.10 -5.81
N THR A 137 -7.74 6.65 -6.07
CA THR A 137 -8.87 6.66 -5.12
C THR A 137 -8.50 6.06 -3.76
N TYR A 138 -7.72 4.98 -3.78
CA TYR A 138 -7.37 4.22 -2.58
C TYR A 138 -6.00 4.57 -2.01
N ALA A 139 -5.28 5.56 -2.56
CA ALA A 139 -3.88 5.80 -2.25
C ALA A 139 -3.62 6.05 -0.75
N GLU A 140 -4.44 6.88 -0.10
CA GLU A 140 -4.26 7.23 1.31
C GLU A 140 -4.51 6.04 2.24
N ASP A 141 -5.60 5.30 2.03
CA ASP A 141 -5.88 4.08 2.78
C ASP A 141 -4.79 3.03 2.58
N THR A 142 -4.33 2.87 1.34
CA THR A 142 -3.26 1.93 0.96
C THR A 142 -1.98 2.22 1.74
N ILE A 143 -1.56 3.50 1.77
CA ILE A 143 -0.42 3.95 2.55
C ILE A 143 -0.63 3.64 4.05
N ALA A 144 -1.81 3.96 4.59
CA ALA A 144 -2.10 3.77 6.01
C ALA A 144 -2.06 2.29 6.41
N PHE A 145 -2.66 1.40 5.61
CA PHE A 145 -2.63 -0.05 5.87
C PHE A 145 -1.23 -0.63 5.69
N ALA A 146 -0.47 -0.19 4.68
CA ALA A 146 0.89 -0.63 4.48
C ALA A 146 1.79 -0.26 5.67
N LYS A 147 1.72 1.00 6.15
CA LYS A 147 2.48 1.46 7.32
C LYS A 147 2.13 0.66 8.58
N LYS A 148 0.84 0.41 8.84
CA LYS A 148 0.39 -0.39 9.99
C LYS A 148 0.85 -1.84 9.89
N ALA A 149 0.74 -2.46 8.71
CA ALA A 149 1.21 -3.82 8.49
C ALA A 149 2.73 -3.94 8.68
N ALA A 150 3.51 -3.01 8.13
CA ALA A 150 4.96 -2.97 8.35
C ALA A 150 5.31 -2.90 9.85
N GLN A 151 4.66 -1.99 10.59
CA GLN A 151 4.86 -1.86 12.03
C GLN A 151 4.54 -3.15 12.78
N ALA A 152 3.42 -3.80 12.47
CA ALA A 152 3.02 -5.06 13.10
C ALA A 152 4.00 -6.20 12.79
N LEU A 153 4.48 -6.30 11.55
CA LEU A 153 5.46 -7.32 11.16
C LEU A 153 6.81 -7.11 11.86
N GLU A 154 7.28 -5.87 11.94
CA GLU A 154 8.53 -5.54 12.64
C GLU A 154 8.44 -5.77 14.15
N SER A 155 7.27 -5.53 14.77
CA SER A 155 7.06 -5.83 16.19
C SER A 155 6.90 -7.32 16.51
N GLY A 156 6.89 -8.19 15.49
CA GLY A 156 6.81 -9.63 15.66
C GLY A 156 5.39 -10.21 15.59
N SER A 157 4.37 -9.40 15.30
CA SER A 157 3.00 -9.89 15.10
C SER A 157 2.91 -10.71 13.80
N PRO A 158 2.55 -12.00 13.86
CA PRO A 158 2.44 -12.83 12.68
C PRO A 158 1.16 -12.51 11.89
N ALA A 159 1.23 -12.61 10.56
CA ALA A 159 0.03 -12.66 9.73
C ALA A 159 -0.51 -14.10 9.69
N LYS A 160 -1.84 -14.28 9.64
CA LYS A 160 -2.45 -15.60 9.41
C LYS A 160 -2.01 -16.21 8.08
N SER A 161 -1.76 -15.35 7.09
CA SER A 161 -1.19 -15.68 5.80
C SER A 161 -0.37 -14.49 5.30
N TYR A 162 0.76 -14.78 4.66
CA TYR A 162 1.58 -13.78 3.97
C TYR A 162 1.18 -13.62 2.50
N ALA A 163 0.29 -14.47 1.97
CA ALA A 163 -0.13 -14.39 0.58
C ALA A 163 -0.69 -12.98 0.24
N PRO A 164 -0.36 -12.44 -0.94
CA PRO A 164 0.35 -13.10 -2.05
C PRO A 164 1.88 -13.03 -1.96
N PHE A 165 2.43 -12.50 -0.88
CA PHE A 165 3.87 -12.45 -0.63
C PHE A 165 4.41 -13.82 -0.23
N LYS A 166 5.68 -14.06 -0.54
CA LYS A 166 6.33 -15.35 -0.29
C LYS A 166 6.43 -15.66 1.21
N ASP A 167 6.87 -14.68 1.99
CA ASP A 167 7.17 -14.81 3.41
C ASP A 167 7.11 -13.45 4.12
N LYS A 168 7.50 -13.42 5.40
CA LYS A 168 7.52 -12.20 6.22
C LYS A 168 8.43 -11.11 5.66
N ASP A 169 9.63 -11.46 5.20
CA ASP A 169 10.60 -10.47 4.71
C ASP A 169 10.11 -9.85 3.41
N ASP A 170 9.57 -10.68 2.51
CA ASP A 170 8.94 -10.21 1.28
C ASP A 170 7.75 -9.29 1.57
N ALA A 171 6.82 -9.72 2.42
CA ALA A 171 5.68 -8.90 2.83
C ALA A 171 6.12 -7.57 3.44
N THR A 172 7.12 -7.58 4.34
CA THR A 172 7.61 -6.35 5.00
C THR A 172 8.26 -5.41 3.98
N ALA A 173 9.05 -5.95 3.04
CA ALA A 173 9.62 -5.15 1.96
C ALA A 173 8.53 -4.47 1.13
N TRP A 174 7.48 -5.20 0.75
CA TRP A 174 6.35 -4.64 0.01
C TRP A 174 5.59 -3.57 0.80
N MET A 175 5.41 -3.75 2.11
CA MET A 175 4.74 -2.77 2.96
C MET A 175 5.51 -1.45 3.10
N TYR A 176 6.81 -1.45 2.80
CA TYR A 176 7.58 -0.22 2.65
C TYR A 176 7.64 0.27 1.20
N TYR A 177 7.76 -0.62 0.23
CA TYR A 177 7.84 -0.24 -1.17
C TYR A 177 6.56 0.43 -1.67
N ILE A 178 5.38 -0.08 -1.32
CA ILE A 178 4.08 0.45 -1.75
C ILE A 178 3.90 1.93 -1.36
N PRO A 179 4.02 2.33 -0.08
CA PRO A 179 3.88 3.73 0.29
C PRO A 179 4.98 4.57 -0.36
N GLY A 180 6.20 4.04 -0.45
CA GLY A 180 7.31 4.70 -1.15
C GLY A 180 6.96 5.03 -2.60
N PHE A 181 6.43 4.06 -3.35
CA PHE A 181 6.02 4.23 -4.73
C PHE A 181 4.85 5.22 -4.91
N ILE A 182 3.84 5.15 -4.04
CA ILE A 182 2.67 6.05 -4.11
C ILE A 182 3.06 7.50 -3.81
N LEU A 183 4.02 7.71 -2.90
CA LEU A 183 4.42 9.04 -2.44
C LEU A 183 5.34 9.78 -3.40
N ILE A 184 5.86 9.16 -4.46
CA ILE A 184 6.93 9.75 -5.29
C ILE A 184 6.58 11.14 -5.86
N ASP A 185 5.33 11.36 -6.28
CA ASP A 185 4.87 12.64 -6.82
C ASP A 185 4.49 13.67 -5.72
N LYS A 186 4.27 13.22 -4.48
CA LYS A 186 3.73 14.03 -3.38
C LYS A 186 4.80 14.45 -2.38
N ASP A 187 5.64 13.52 -1.98
CA ASP A 187 6.75 13.71 -1.07
C ASP A 187 7.89 12.75 -1.47
N ILE A 188 8.74 13.22 -2.38
CA ILE A 188 9.86 12.43 -2.90
C ILE A 188 10.90 12.08 -1.81
N LYS A 189 10.98 12.85 -0.73
CA LYS A 189 11.86 12.55 0.41
C LYS A 189 11.31 11.37 1.21
N GLU A 190 10.05 11.44 1.62
CA GLU A 190 9.39 10.34 2.34
C GLU A 190 9.35 9.07 1.47
N SER A 191 9.10 9.24 0.16
CA SER A 191 9.17 8.18 -0.84
C SER A 191 10.53 7.45 -0.80
N ALA A 192 11.64 8.19 -0.93
CA ALA A 192 12.98 7.60 -0.94
C ALA A 192 13.33 6.87 0.37
N ILE A 193 12.89 7.40 1.52
CA ILE A 193 13.10 6.75 2.83
C ILE A 193 12.41 5.39 2.87
N TYR A 194 11.16 5.33 2.43
CA TYR A 194 10.40 4.07 2.39
C TYR A 194 10.96 3.07 1.38
N ILE A 195 11.30 3.54 0.17
CA ILE A 195 11.91 2.69 -0.86
C ILE A 195 13.25 2.13 -0.37
N TYR A 196 14.09 2.95 0.25
CA TYR A 196 15.34 2.49 0.87
C TYR A 196 15.07 1.41 1.92
N LYS A 197 14.15 1.65 2.85
CA LYS A 197 13.78 0.67 3.88
C LYS A 197 13.34 -0.65 3.27
N ALA A 198 12.56 -0.64 2.17
CA ALA A 198 12.16 -1.85 1.45
C ALA A 198 13.35 -2.67 0.94
N THR A 199 14.43 -2.01 0.48
CA THR A 199 15.65 -2.70 0.00
C THR A 199 16.49 -3.34 1.11
N THR A 200 16.18 -3.10 2.38
CA THR A 200 16.93 -3.68 3.50
C THR A 200 16.52 -5.12 3.83
N PHE A 201 15.36 -5.57 3.34
CA PHE A 201 14.81 -6.90 3.57
C PHE A 201 15.24 -7.90 2.50
N ASN A 202 15.24 -9.19 2.82
CA ASN A 202 15.58 -10.24 1.87
C ASN A 202 14.38 -10.57 0.96
N SER A 203 14.18 -9.75 -0.08
CA SER A 203 13.04 -9.86 -0.99
C SER A 203 13.45 -9.56 -2.44
N PRO A 204 12.61 -9.93 -3.43
CA PRO A 204 12.84 -9.53 -4.83
C PRO A 204 12.95 -8.01 -5.03
N ILE A 205 12.37 -7.20 -4.14
CA ILE A 205 12.48 -5.73 -4.20
C ILE A 205 13.94 -5.28 -4.03
N LYS A 206 14.68 -5.90 -3.11
CA LYS A 206 16.10 -5.60 -2.92
C LYS A 206 16.93 -5.87 -4.16
N ASP A 207 16.54 -6.85 -4.96
CA ASP A 207 17.24 -7.26 -6.17
C ASP A 207 16.81 -6.51 -7.42
N SER A 208 15.60 -5.93 -7.41
CA SER A 208 15.10 -5.07 -8.47
C SER A 208 15.91 -3.78 -8.62
N PRO A 209 16.13 -3.29 -9.86
CA PRO A 209 16.79 -2.01 -10.10
C PRO A 209 15.89 -0.79 -9.80
N LEU A 210 14.57 -0.95 -9.91
CA LEU A 210 13.63 0.16 -9.83
C LEU A 210 13.72 0.93 -8.50
N PRO A 211 13.76 0.29 -7.32
CA PRO A 211 13.96 0.99 -6.05
C PRO A 211 15.15 1.95 -6.05
N TYR A 212 16.29 1.51 -6.58
CA TYR A 212 17.51 2.32 -6.59
C TYR A 212 17.42 3.49 -7.56
N TYR A 213 16.75 3.31 -8.69
CA TYR A 213 16.44 4.42 -9.60
C TYR A 213 15.50 5.45 -8.98
N LEU A 214 14.48 5.02 -8.24
CA LEU A 214 13.58 5.96 -7.56
C LEU A 214 14.31 6.74 -6.46
N ILE A 215 15.24 6.11 -5.75
CA ILE A 215 16.12 6.80 -4.80
C ILE A 215 17.09 7.76 -5.52
N SER A 216 17.58 7.43 -6.72
CA SER A 216 18.43 8.36 -7.48
C SER A 216 17.67 9.61 -7.91
N ALA A 217 16.39 9.47 -8.28
CA ALA A 217 15.52 10.61 -8.61
C ALA A 217 15.33 11.56 -7.42
N TYR A 218 15.25 11.04 -6.19
CA TYR A 218 15.27 11.87 -4.99
C TYR A 218 16.56 12.68 -4.86
N TYR A 219 17.73 12.05 -5.06
CA TYR A 219 18.99 12.76 -4.98
C TYR A 219 19.20 13.78 -6.12
N GLU A 220 18.60 13.55 -7.29
CA GLU A 220 18.53 14.56 -8.35
C GLU A 220 17.76 15.81 -7.91
N ASP A 221 16.59 15.64 -7.30
CA ASP A 221 15.77 16.75 -6.76
C ASP A 221 16.53 17.51 -5.65
N VAL A 222 17.19 16.78 -4.74
CA VAL A 222 18.03 17.38 -3.70
C VAL A 222 19.17 18.20 -4.31
N TYR A 223 19.91 17.64 -5.26
CA TYR A 223 21.00 18.34 -5.93
C TYR A 223 20.48 19.61 -6.62
N ALA A 224 19.36 19.52 -7.35
CA ALA A 224 18.77 20.66 -8.05
C ALA A 224 18.41 21.80 -7.07
N LYS A 225 17.79 21.48 -5.94
CA LYS A 225 17.44 22.45 -4.88
C LYS A 225 18.68 23.07 -4.25
N LEU A 226 19.62 22.25 -3.78
CA LEU A 226 20.84 22.74 -3.11
C LEU A 226 21.71 23.59 -4.03
N SER A 227 21.88 23.17 -5.29
CA SER A 227 22.69 23.91 -6.26
C SER A 227 22.02 25.23 -6.67
N THR A 228 20.70 25.28 -6.77
CA THR A 228 19.95 26.51 -7.08
C THR A 228 20.00 27.51 -5.93
N ASP A 229 19.80 27.05 -4.68
CA ASP A 229 19.94 27.88 -3.48
C ASP A 229 21.34 28.47 -3.39
N LEU A 230 22.37 27.62 -3.53
CA LEU A 230 23.75 28.05 -3.45
C LEU A 230 24.08 29.10 -4.51
N LYS A 231 23.70 28.87 -5.78
CA LYS A 231 23.91 29.84 -6.87
C LYS A 231 23.22 31.17 -6.57
N THR A 232 21.99 31.13 -6.04
CA THR A 232 21.23 32.32 -5.68
C THR A 232 21.93 33.12 -4.59
N ARG A 233 22.36 32.46 -3.52
CA ARG A 233 23.03 33.12 -2.39
C ARG A 233 24.40 33.68 -2.77
N VAL A 234 25.15 32.97 -3.61
CA VAL A 234 26.43 33.45 -4.15
C VAL A 234 26.21 34.69 -5.03
N ALA A 235 25.25 34.65 -5.96
CA ALA A 235 24.96 35.79 -6.83
C ALA A 235 24.47 37.03 -6.06
N ALA A 236 23.75 36.82 -4.97
CA ALA A 236 23.28 37.87 -4.08
C ALA A 236 24.33 38.37 -3.07
N ASN A 237 25.52 37.74 -3.01
CA ASN A 237 26.54 37.96 -1.97
C ASN A 237 25.98 37.85 -0.53
N THR A 238 25.05 36.91 -0.30
CA THR A 238 24.37 36.71 1.00
C THR A 238 24.85 35.47 1.76
N ILE A 239 26.01 34.92 1.38
CA ILE A 239 26.60 33.73 1.99
C ILE A 239 28.02 34.04 2.44
N SER A 240 28.34 33.67 3.68
CA SER A 240 29.71 33.76 4.18
C SER A 240 30.59 32.64 3.63
N ASP A 241 31.92 32.80 3.69
CA ASP A 241 32.86 31.76 3.22
C ASP A 241 32.68 30.42 3.95
N ALA A 242 32.40 30.46 5.26
CA ALA A 242 32.18 29.26 6.06
C ALA A 242 30.90 28.52 5.63
N GLU A 243 29.81 29.25 5.38
CA GLU A 243 28.57 28.70 4.89
C GLU A 243 28.69 28.20 3.44
N LEU A 244 29.45 28.91 2.59
CA LEU A 244 29.72 28.51 1.22
C LEU A 244 30.44 27.15 1.17
N LYS A 245 31.45 26.94 2.02
CA LYS A 245 32.12 25.65 2.15
C LYS A 245 31.13 24.54 2.53
N THR A 246 30.33 24.78 3.58
CA THR A 246 29.34 23.80 4.07
C THR A 246 28.28 23.48 3.01
N ALA A 247 27.80 24.49 2.27
CA ALA A 247 26.82 24.30 1.20
C ALA A 247 27.41 23.49 0.03
N ASN A 248 28.66 23.75 -0.36
CA ASN A 248 29.36 22.96 -1.37
C ASN A 248 29.52 21.49 -0.93
N GLU A 249 29.88 21.23 0.33
CA GLU A 249 29.97 19.87 0.87
C GLU A 249 28.63 19.13 0.76
N ARG A 250 27.51 19.81 1.06
CA ARG A 250 26.16 19.22 0.90
C ARG A 250 25.81 18.93 -0.55
N VAL A 251 26.12 19.84 -1.47
CA VAL A 251 25.93 19.63 -2.92
C VAL A 251 26.75 18.42 -3.39
N ASN A 252 28.05 18.37 -3.06
CA ASN A 252 28.92 17.26 -3.41
C ASN A 252 28.41 15.94 -2.82
N LYS A 253 27.94 15.95 -1.56
CA LYS A 253 27.38 14.76 -0.94
C LYS A 253 26.15 14.25 -1.67
N SER A 254 25.25 15.13 -2.11
CA SER A 254 24.08 14.72 -2.90
C SER A 254 24.47 14.07 -4.22
N ILE A 255 25.55 14.54 -4.86
CA ILE A 255 26.08 13.96 -6.10
C ILE A 255 26.65 12.57 -5.85
N GLU A 256 27.42 12.35 -4.78
CA GLU A 256 27.95 11.03 -4.41
C GLU A 256 26.82 10.00 -4.24
N LEU A 257 25.76 10.39 -3.54
CA LEU A 257 24.63 9.53 -3.24
C LEU A 257 23.77 9.23 -4.46
N MET A 258 23.56 10.24 -5.31
CA MET A 258 22.94 10.08 -6.63
C MET A 258 23.72 9.06 -7.48
N MET A 259 25.05 9.17 -7.48
CA MET A 259 25.94 8.27 -8.22
C MET A 259 25.88 6.83 -7.69
N ASP A 260 25.84 6.65 -6.36
CA ASP A 260 25.65 5.33 -5.75
C ASP A 260 24.32 4.69 -6.18
N ALA A 261 23.23 5.44 -6.05
CA ALA A 261 21.89 4.98 -6.43
C ALA A 261 21.83 4.56 -7.92
N TYR A 262 22.38 5.37 -8.83
CA TYR A 262 22.45 5.01 -10.26
C TYR A 262 23.35 3.80 -10.53
N ALA A 263 24.49 3.66 -9.83
CA ALA A 263 25.36 2.49 -9.97
C ALA A 263 24.64 1.19 -9.60
N ARG A 264 23.84 1.20 -8.53
CA ARG A 264 23.02 0.06 -8.12
C ARG A 264 21.89 -0.22 -9.10
N ALA A 265 21.17 0.82 -9.54
CA ALA A 265 20.10 0.71 -10.53
C ALA A 265 20.61 0.11 -11.84
N TYR A 266 21.73 0.61 -12.36
CA TYR A 266 22.38 0.07 -13.55
C TYR A 266 22.81 -1.38 -13.35
N THR A 267 23.54 -1.69 -12.28
CA THR A 267 24.09 -3.04 -12.07
C THR A 267 22.98 -4.10 -11.98
N LYS A 268 21.91 -3.80 -11.24
CA LYS A 268 20.73 -4.66 -11.14
C LYS A 268 19.93 -4.71 -12.44
N GLY A 269 19.86 -3.57 -13.14
CA GLY A 269 19.19 -3.46 -14.43
C GLY A 269 19.85 -4.34 -15.49
N GLU A 270 21.17 -4.37 -15.55
CA GLU A 270 21.92 -5.27 -16.43
C GLU A 270 21.65 -6.74 -16.10
N ALA A 271 21.68 -7.10 -14.81
CA ALA A 271 21.43 -8.46 -14.35
C ALA A 271 20.01 -8.94 -14.72
N GLU A 272 19.01 -8.05 -14.64
CA GLU A 272 17.63 -8.33 -15.02
C GLU A 272 17.31 -8.12 -16.50
N LYS A 273 18.27 -7.66 -17.31
CA LYS A 273 18.06 -7.23 -18.71
C LYS A 273 16.95 -6.18 -18.83
N ASN A 274 16.90 -5.25 -17.89
CA ASN A 274 15.94 -4.15 -17.88
C ASN A 274 16.20 -3.20 -19.06
N PRO A 275 15.18 -2.81 -19.85
CA PRO A 275 15.36 -1.95 -21.02
C PRO A 275 15.94 -0.57 -20.69
N ASN A 276 15.81 -0.09 -19.45
CA ASN A 276 16.32 1.21 -19.02
C ASN A 276 17.76 1.15 -18.48
N ALA A 277 18.38 -0.04 -18.40
CA ALA A 277 19.74 -0.19 -17.86
C ALA A 277 20.77 0.68 -18.58
N ALA A 278 20.69 0.75 -19.92
CA ALA A 278 21.55 1.61 -20.74
C ALA A 278 21.39 3.09 -20.39
N GLN A 279 20.15 3.57 -20.24
CA GLN A 279 19.88 4.97 -19.86
C GLN A 279 20.43 5.30 -18.46
N TRP A 280 20.27 4.38 -17.49
CA TRP A 280 20.81 4.57 -16.14
C TRP A 280 22.35 4.59 -16.15
N LYS A 281 22.98 3.77 -17.00
CA LYS A 281 24.43 3.80 -17.21
C LYS A 281 24.90 5.12 -17.79
N GLU A 282 24.25 5.62 -18.84
CA GLU A 282 24.58 6.90 -19.46
C GLU A 282 24.50 8.03 -18.44
N ARG A 283 23.44 8.02 -17.61
CA ARG A 283 23.28 9.01 -16.55
C ARG A 283 24.37 8.91 -15.49
N LEU A 284 24.72 7.71 -15.05
CA LEU A 284 25.84 7.45 -14.15
C LEU A 284 27.16 7.99 -14.71
N VAL A 285 27.45 7.72 -15.98
CA VAL A 285 28.68 8.21 -16.66
C VAL A 285 28.72 9.73 -16.69
N GLN A 286 27.60 10.39 -16.98
CA GLN A 286 27.52 11.85 -16.98
C GLN A 286 27.84 12.43 -15.60
N ILE A 287 27.24 11.87 -14.54
CA ILE A 287 27.45 12.31 -13.15
C ILE A 287 28.91 12.07 -12.73
N TYR A 288 29.45 10.89 -13.05
CA TYR A 288 30.84 10.55 -12.72
C TYR A 288 31.83 11.48 -13.41
N LYS A 289 31.64 11.77 -14.70
CA LYS A 289 32.47 12.72 -15.45
C LYS A 289 32.33 14.15 -14.93
N PHE A 290 31.13 14.55 -14.49
CA PHE A 290 30.93 15.85 -13.88
C PHE A 290 31.83 16.05 -12.65
N THR A 291 31.95 15.03 -11.79
CA THR A 291 32.76 15.06 -10.57
C THR A 291 34.25 14.83 -10.85
N ASN A 292 34.59 13.79 -11.62
CA ASN A 292 35.97 13.30 -11.78
C ASN A 292 36.67 13.83 -13.03
N LYS A 293 35.95 14.51 -13.94
CA LYS A 293 36.45 15.03 -15.23
C LYS A 293 36.92 13.96 -16.23
N THR A 294 36.81 12.68 -15.86
CA THR A 294 37.15 11.50 -16.68
C THR A 294 36.15 10.37 -16.42
N GLU A 295 36.17 9.34 -17.24
CA GLU A 295 35.46 8.06 -17.00
C GLU A 295 36.36 7.01 -16.34
N GLU A 296 37.67 7.26 -16.29
CA GLU A 296 38.63 6.36 -15.68
C GLU A 296 38.27 6.08 -14.20
N GLY A 297 38.33 4.81 -13.81
CA GLY A 297 37.96 4.37 -12.46
C GLY A 297 36.47 4.12 -12.22
N LEU A 298 35.57 4.46 -13.16
CA LEU A 298 34.13 4.27 -12.96
C LEU A 298 33.76 2.79 -12.70
N LYS A 299 34.40 1.86 -13.40
CA LYS A 299 34.11 0.42 -13.25
C LYS A 299 34.50 -0.07 -11.85
N GLU A 300 35.66 0.34 -11.36
CA GLU A 300 36.16 0.03 -10.02
C GLU A 300 35.26 0.65 -8.95
N TYR A 301 34.83 1.90 -9.16
CA TYR A 301 33.90 2.61 -8.29
C TYR A 301 32.56 1.88 -8.17
N VAL A 302 31.93 1.50 -9.30
CA VAL A 302 30.68 0.71 -9.29
C VAL A 302 30.87 -0.61 -8.53
N LYS A 303 31.98 -1.31 -8.77
CA LYS A 303 32.27 -2.59 -8.09
C LYS A 303 32.41 -2.41 -6.57
N PHE A 304 33.00 -1.30 -6.11
CA PHE A 304 33.09 -1.01 -4.69
C PHE A 304 31.71 -0.74 -4.06
N LEU A 305 30.88 0.09 -4.69
CA LEU A 305 29.59 0.49 -4.15
C LEU A 305 28.62 -0.69 -3.96
N ILE A 306 28.58 -1.63 -4.91
CA ILE A 306 27.68 -2.78 -4.80
C ILE A 306 28.04 -3.73 -3.64
N LEU A 307 29.25 -3.62 -3.10
CA LEU A 307 29.72 -4.39 -1.94
C LEU A 307 29.45 -3.68 -0.61
N THR A 308 29.11 -2.39 -0.62
CA THR A 308 28.79 -1.63 0.57
C THR A 308 27.28 -1.47 0.73
N PRO A 309 26.76 -1.32 1.97
CA PRO A 309 25.39 -0.90 2.18
C PRO A 309 25.12 0.46 1.54
N MET A 310 23.95 0.61 0.91
CA MET A 310 23.51 1.91 0.42
C MET A 310 23.34 2.88 1.59
N PRO A 311 23.77 4.15 1.46
CA PRO A 311 23.51 5.15 2.48
C PRO A 311 22.00 5.42 2.64
N ASP A 312 21.59 5.65 3.89
CA ASP A 312 20.20 5.91 4.26
C ASP A 312 19.76 7.32 3.83
N PRO A 313 18.74 7.48 2.95
CA PRO A 313 18.25 8.78 2.50
C PRO A 313 17.70 9.67 3.62
N SER A 314 17.36 9.13 4.78
CA SER A 314 16.89 9.91 5.93
C SER A 314 17.99 10.73 6.61
N LYS A 315 19.27 10.44 6.33
CA LYS A 315 20.43 11.04 7.00
C LYS A 315 21.04 12.24 6.26
N LEU A 316 20.33 12.81 5.29
CA LEU A 316 20.76 13.96 4.50
C LEU A 316 20.17 15.30 4.98
#